data_AF-A0A1F0DZ47-F1
#
_entry.id   AF-A0A1F0DZ47-F1
#
_cell.length_a   1.000
_cell.length_b   1.000
_cell.length_c   1.000
_cell.angle_alpha   90.00
_cell.angle_beta   90.00
_cell.angle_gamma   90.00
#
_symmetry.space_group_name_H-M   'P 1'
#
loop_
_entity.id
_entity.type
_entity.pdbx_description
1 polymer ?
#
loop_
_entity_poly.entity_id
_entity_poly.type
_entity_poly.pdbx_seq_one_letter_code
_entity_poly.pdbx_strand_id
1 'polypeptide(L)'
;MKKILLGLFLILGVVSFAAPEYVDVKGMEKSGYIISGNKKDSLLAFKLTQKDRIAVTLYFANDEKADYIRNTFKRSAPSAMEFLDESENNRAYIQRFKGENEGLYLYNIVAKNQKVNGCYVTIFFSEEKELSEENLNEKIDSLLNEVESFLK
;
A
#
# COMPACT_ATOMS: atom_id res chain seq x y z
N MET A 1 17.33 12.98 -14.17
CA MET A 1 18.27 12.31 -13.24
C MET A 1 17.49 11.83 -12.05
N LYS A 2 17.26 10.51 -11.97
CA LYS A 2 16.32 9.83 -11.08
C LYS A 2 17.03 9.45 -9.77
N LYS A 3 17.02 10.30 -8.74
CA LYS A 3 17.72 9.97 -7.47
C LYS A 3 16.95 10.32 -6.18
N ILE A 4 15.87 11.08 -6.24
CA ILE A 4 15.18 11.55 -5.02
C ILE A 4 14.15 10.55 -4.50
N LEU A 5 13.50 9.76 -5.37
CA LEU A 5 12.43 8.87 -4.92
C LEU A 5 12.89 7.64 -4.14
N LEU A 6 14.17 7.22 -4.29
CA LEU A 6 14.71 6.16 -3.44
C LEU A 6 14.79 6.60 -1.98
N GLY A 7 14.98 7.89 -1.70
CA GLY A 7 15.14 8.40 -0.34
C GLY A 7 13.84 8.35 0.49
N LEU A 8 12.67 8.42 -0.16
CA LEU A 8 11.38 8.40 0.54
C LEU A 8 10.98 6.99 1.02
N PHE A 9 11.56 5.94 0.42
CA PHE A 9 11.32 4.54 0.77
C PHE A 9 12.43 3.91 1.64
N LEU A 10 13.48 4.66 1.96
CA LEU A 10 14.67 4.19 2.66
C LEU A 10 14.63 4.60 4.14
N ILE A 11 13.83 3.89 4.94
CA ILE A 11 14.02 3.88 6.40
C ILE A 11 14.49 2.48 6.80
N LEU A 12 15.81 2.32 6.81
CA LEU A 12 16.52 1.15 7.34
C LEU A 12 16.37 1.11 8.86
N GLY A 13 15.66 0.09 9.36
CA GLY A 13 15.62 -0.28 10.76
C GLY A 13 15.66 -1.80 10.88
N VAL A 14 16.84 -2.33 11.19
CA VAL A 14 17.15 -3.78 11.22
C VAL A 14 16.64 -4.39 12.53
N VAL A 15 15.33 -4.52 12.67
CA VAL A 15 14.71 -5.45 13.61
C VAL A 15 13.71 -6.25 12.80
N SER A 16 14.11 -7.41 12.29
CA SER A 16 13.24 -8.27 11.49
C SER A 16 12.45 -9.16 12.44
N PHE A 17 11.19 -8.82 12.70
CA PHE A 17 10.26 -9.78 13.27
C PHE A 17 9.97 -10.87 12.24
N ALA A 18 9.59 -12.07 12.66
CA ALA A 18 8.99 -13.02 11.73
C ALA A 18 7.60 -12.50 11.37
N ALA A 19 7.25 -12.51 10.09
CA ALA A 19 5.88 -12.23 9.68
C ALA A 19 4.96 -13.31 10.27
N PRO A 20 3.67 -13.00 10.53
CA PRO A 20 2.71 -14.02 10.92
C PRO A 20 2.69 -15.19 9.94
N GLU A 21 2.45 -16.41 10.43
CA GLU A 21 2.53 -17.64 9.61
C GLU A 21 1.56 -17.65 8.42
N TYR A 22 0.45 -16.90 8.52
CA TYR A 22 -0.52 -16.74 7.45
C TYR A 22 -0.02 -15.85 6.30
N VAL A 23 1.13 -15.18 6.43
CA VAL A 23 1.71 -14.34 5.37
C VAL A 23 2.77 -15.14 4.59
N ASP A 24 2.51 -15.38 3.31
CA ASP A 24 3.46 -16.03 2.40
C ASP A 24 4.52 -15.05 1.88
N VAL A 25 5.44 -14.68 2.76
CA VAL A 25 6.57 -13.78 2.45
C VAL A 25 7.38 -14.28 1.26
N LYS A 26 7.63 -15.60 1.18
CA LYS A 26 8.38 -16.20 0.06
C LYS A 26 7.60 -16.08 -1.25
N GLY A 27 6.28 -16.20 -1.22
CA GLY A 27 5.40 -15.95 -2.37
C GLY A 27 5.46 -14.50 -2.85
N MET A 28 5.45 -13.55 -1.91
CA MET A 28 5.61 -12.12 -2.22
C MET A 28 6.96 -11.85 -2.91
N GLU A 29 8.06 -12.35 -2.34
CA GLU A 29 9.40 -12.18 -2.91
C GLU A 29 9.52 -12.77 -4.31
N LYS A 30 9.00 -13.99 -4.52
CA LYS A 30 8.95 -14.62 -5.85
C LYS A 30 8.13 -13.82 -6.86
N SER A 31 7.14 -13.08 -6.40
CA SER A 31 6.29 -12.21 -7.23
C SER A 31 6.89 -10.82 -7.47
N GLY A 32 8.12 -10.60 -6.99
CA GLY A 32 8.89 -9.37 -7.22
C GLY A 32 8.77 -8.31 -6.12
N TYR A 33 8.18 -8.64 -4.97
CA TYR A 33 8.17 -7.75 -3.82
C TYR A 33 9.50 -7.80 -3.06
N ILE A 34 9.95 -6.66 -2.59
CA ILE A 34 11.10 -6.49 -1.71
C ILE A 34 10.56 -6.16 -0.33
N ILE A 35 10.80 -7.04 0.64
CA ILE A 35 10.42 -6.77 2.04
C ILE A 35 11.38 -5.72 2.60
N SER A 36 10.84 -4.55 2.94
CA SER A 36 11.63 -3.42 3.44
C SER A 36 11.49 -3.18 4.93
N GLY A 37 10.48 -3.76 5.56
CA GLY A 37 10.29 -3.67 6.99
C GLY A 37 9.39 -4.80 7.47
N ASN A 38 9.75 -5.41 8.59
CA ASN A 38 8.92 -6.38 9.27
C ASN A 38 8.94 -6.10 10.77
N LYS A 39 7.88 -5.47 11.25
CA LYS A 39 7.68 -5.05 12.64
C LYS A 39 6.62 -5.95 13.28
N LYS A 40 6.54 -5.90 14.61
CA LYS A 40 5.55 -6.65 15.40
C LYS A 40 4.11 -6.47 14.87
N ASP A 41 3.77 -5.26 14.44
CA ASP A 41 2.42 -4.84 14.05
C ASP A 41 2.25 -4.64 12.54
N SER A 42 3.31 -4.81 11.75
CA SER A 42 3.23 -4.50 10.33
C SER A 42 4.32 -5.13 9.49
N LEU A 43 3.99 -5.47 8.25
CA LEU A 43 4.94 -5.84 7.21
C LEU A 43 4.83 -4.86 6.04
N LEU A 44 5.97 -4.33 5.62
CA LEU A 44 6.10 -3.37 4.52
C LEU A 44 6.89 -4.01 3.37
N ALA A 45 6.29 -3.99 2.18
CA ALA A 45 6.88 -4.55 0.98
C ALA A 45 6.73 -3.59 -0.22
N PHE A 46 7.71 -3.58 -1.11
CA PHE A 46 7.69 -2.74 -2.32
C PHE A 46 7.82 -3.58 -3.58
N LYS A 47 7.08 -3.22 -4.63
CA LYS A 47 7.26 -3.76 -5.97
C LYS A 47 7.47 -2.60 -6.93
N LEU A 48 8.62 -2.60 -7.59
CA LEU A 48 9.02 -1.60 -8.56
C LEU A 48 9.02 -2.24 -9.95
N THR A 49 8.06 -1.87 -10.79
CA THR A 49 8.04 -2.25 -12.21
C THR A 49 8.48 -1.05 -13.06
N GLN A 50 8.58 -1.23 -14.38
CA GLN A 50 8.87 -0.11 -15.28
C GLN A 50 7.76 0.96 -15.27
N LYS A 51 6.52 0.57 -14.91
CA LYS A 51 5.32 1.42 -14.95
C LYS A 51 4.77 1.74 -13.57
N ASP A 52 4.93 0.84 -12.61
CA ASP A 52 4.28 0.90 -11.32
C ASP A 52 5.29 0.97 -10.18
N ARG A 53 4.97 1.80 -9.20
CA ARG A 53 5.63 1.81 -7.90
C ARG A 53 4.56 1.48 -6.89
N ILE A 54 4.63 0.28 -6.33
CA ILE A 54 3.62 -0.24 -5.41
C ILE A 54 4.30 -0.46 -4.05
N ALA A 55 3.68 0.09 -3.02
CA ALA A 55 3.98 -0.19 -1.63
C ALA A 55 2.79 -0.92 -1.02
N VAL A 56 3.05 -2.03 -0.35
CA VAL A 56 2.06 -2.82 0.37
C VAL A 56 2.43 -2.77 1.84
N THR A 57 1.46 -2.42 2.68
CA THR A 57 1.58 -2.57 4.12
C THR A 57 0.48 -3.48 4.63
N LEU A 58 0.89 -4.58 5.26
CA LEU A 58 0.01 -5.45 6.02
C LEU A 58 0.08 -4.99 7.48
N TYR A 59 -1.05 -4.57 8.07
CA TYR A 59 -1.12 -4.25 9.50
C TYR A 59 -1.73 -5.40 10.28
N PHE A 60 -1.01 -5.83 11.32
CA PHE A 60 -1.39 -6.90 12.22
C PHE A 60 -1.95 -6.28 13.51
N ALA A 61 -3.26 -6.02 13.51
CA ALA A 61 -3.96 -5.38 14.62
C ALA A 61 -5.23 -6.16 14.95
N ASN A 62 -5.34 -6.61 16.19
CA ASN A 62 -6.60 -7.15 16.70
C ASN A 62 -7.53 -5.97 17.04
N ASP A 63 -8.80 -6.07 16.63
CA ASP A 63 -9.89 -5.17 17.04
C ASP A 63 -9.88 -3.72 16.48
N GLU A 64 -8.90 -3.33 15.65
CA GLU A 64 -9.01 -2.08 14.89
C GLU A 64 -10.10 -2.18 13.82
N LYS A 65 -10.44 -1.08 13.12
CA LYS A 65 -11.38 -1.11 11.97
C LYS A 65 -10.67 -0.53 10.75
N ALA A 66 -11.01 -1.01 9.55
CA ALA A 66 -10.43 -0.50 8.30
C ALA A 66 -10.55 1.04 8.18
N ASP A 67 -11.65 1.63 8.65
CA ASP A 67 -11.84 3.08 8.65
C ASP A 67 -10.92 3.82 9.65
N TYR A 68 -10.55 3.20 10.77
CA TYR A 68 -9.53 3.76 11.68
C TYR A 68 -8.16 3.81 11.01
N ILE A 69 -7.77 2.74 10.33
CA ILE A 69 -6.52 2.65 9.57
C ILE A 69 -6.50 3.73 8.48
N ARG A 70 -7.57 3.83 7.67
CA ARG A 70 -7.74 4.88 6.66
C ARG A 70 -7.58 6.29 7.24
N ASN A 71 -8.26 6.60 8.34
CA ASN A 71 -8.18 7.91 9.00
C ASN A 71 -6.80 8.21 9.60
N THR A 72 -6.03 7.18 9.96
CA THR A 72 -4.63 7.33 10.41
C THR A 72 -3.72 7.68 9.23
N PHE A 73 -3.93 7.07 8.06
CA PHE A 73 -3.18 7.43 6.86
C PHE A 73 -3.46 8.84 6.36
N LYS A 74 -4.71 9.30 6.45
CA LYS A 74 -5.06 10.68 6.13
C LYS A 74 -4.19 11.70 6.87
N ARG A 75 -3.95 11.46 8.16
CA ARG A 75 -3.19 12.35 9.05
C ARG A 75 -1.68 12.28 8.88
N SER A 76 -1.19 11.31 8.11
CA SER A 76 0.24 11.05 7.90
C SER A 76 0.71 11.29 6.47
N ALA A 77 -0.15 11.85 5.61
CA ALA A 77 0.20 12.25 4.26
C ALA A 77 1.44 13.16 4.28
N PRO A 78 2.52 12.84 3.53
CA PRO A 78 3.72 13.66 3.50
C PRO A 78 3.41 15.07 3.00
N SER A 79 4.06 16.09 3.58
CA SER A 79 3.89 17.49 3.15
C SER A 79 4.25 17.75 1.68
N ALA A 80 4.99 16.83 1.04
CA ALA A 80 5.39 16.90 -0.36
C ALA A 80 4.33 16.35 -1.34
N MET A 81 3.12 16.05 -0.85
CA MET A 81 1.99 15.55 -1.64
C MET A 81 0.75 16.40 -1.37
N GLU A 82 0.15 16.92 -2.43
CA GLU A 82 -1.13 17.62 -2.37
C GLU A 82 -2.25 16.57 -2.27
N PHE A 83 -3.03 16.60 -1.20
CA PHE A 83 -4.23 15.77 -1.09
C PHE A 83 -5.33 16.31 -1.99
N LEU A 84 -5.88 15.45 -2.85
CA LEU A 84 -6.92 15.81 -3.81
C LEU A 84 -8.31 15.56 -3.21
N ASP A 85 -8.64 14.30 -2.93
CA ASP A 85 -9.93 13.91 -2.36
C ASP A 85 -9.91 12.49 -1.78
N GLU A 86 -11.09 12.06 -1.31
CA GLU A 86 -11.38 10.70 -0.88
C GLU A 86 -12.63 10.19 -1.57
N SER A 87 -12.60 8.89 -1.86
CA SER A 87 -13.73 8.15 -2.38
C SER A 87 -13.71 6.74 -1.79
N GLU A 88 -14.69 5.95 -2.16
CA GLU A 88 -14.70 4.52 -1.84
C GLU A 88 -15.40 3.76 -2.94
N ASN A 89 -15.02 2.49 -3.10
CA ASN A 89 -15.77 1.53 -3.89
C ASN A 89 -16.18 0.34 -3.00
N ASN A 90 -16.69 -0.73 -3.59
CA ASN A 90 -17.13 -1.90 -2.83
C ASN A 90 -15.99 -2.62 -2.09
N ARG A 91 -14.74 -2.44 -2.52
CA ARG A 91 -13.57 -3.17 -2.01
C ARG A 91 -12.66 -2.34 -1.11
N ALA A 92 -12.55 -1.04 -1.34
CA ALA A 92 -11.54 -0.21 -0.68
C ALA A 92 -12.04 1.21 -0.38
N TYR A 93 -11.47 1.78 0.69
CA TYR A 93 -11.38 3.22 0.86
C TYR A 93 -10.22 3.76 0.03
N ILE A 94 -10.41 4.89 -0.63
CA ILE A 94 -9.46 5.44 -1.61
C ILE A 94 -9.13 6.88 -1.23
N GLN A 95 -7.85 7.20 -1.19
CA GLN A 95 -7.35 8.56 -1.02
C GLN A 95 -6.45 8.90 -2.19
N ARG A 96 -6.68 10.07 -2.80
CA ARG A 96 -5.93 10.54 -3.96
C ARG A 96 -5.03 11.70 -3.59
N PHE A 97 -3.82 11.66 -4.13
CA PHE A 97 -2.84 12.72 -3.95
C PHE A 97 -2.17 13.04 -5.28
N LYS A 98 -1.55 14.23 -5.35
CA LYS A 98 -0.72 14.67 -6.45
C LYS A 98 0.67 14.99 -5.92
N GLY A 99 1.70 14.41 -6.54
CA GLY A 99 3.09 14.73 -6.19
C GLY A 99 3.47 16.11 -6.70
N GLU A 100 3.98 16.99 -5.81
CA GLU A 100 4.30 18.39 -6.15
C GLU A 100 5.37 18.53 -7.26
N ASN A 101 6.35 17.61 -7.30
CA ASN A 101 7.55 17.76 -8.14
C ASN A 101 7.56 16.91 -9.43
N GLU A 102 6.79 15.82 -9.50
CA GLU A 102 6.81 14.89 -10.66
C GLU A 102 5.46 14.80 -11.39
N GLY A 103 4.39 15.43 -10.89
CA GLY A 103 3.07 15.40 -11.51
C GLY A 103 2.38 14.02 -11.46
N LEU A 104 2.92 13.08 -10.70
CA LEU A 104 2.34 11.75 -10.52
C LEU A 104 1.06 11.82 -9.71
N TYR A 105 0.09 11.01 -10.12
CA TYR A 105 -1.11 10.71 -9.35
C TYR A 105 -0.79 9.56 -8.41
N LEU A 106 -1.17 9.72 -7.15
CA LEU A 106 -0.84 8.80 -6.08
C LEU A 106 -2.14 8.34 -5.43
N TYR A 107 -2.21 7.05 -5.15
CA TYR A 107 -3.41 6.41 -4.64
C TYR A 107 -3.03 5.62 -3.39
N ASN A 108 -3.63 5.96 -2.27
CA ASN A 108 -3.62 5.12 -1.08
C ASN A 108 -4.95 4.39 -0.99
N ILE A 109 -4.91 3.07 -0.90
CA ILE A 109 -6.12 2.26 -0.72
C ILE A 109 -6.02 1.42 0.54
N VAL A 110 -7.14 1.33 1.24
CA VAL A 110 -7.31 0.45 2.41
C VAL A 110 -8.44 -0.52 2.12
N ALA A 111 -8.15 -1.82 2.12
CA ALA A 111 -9.16 -2.84 1.93
C ALA A 111 -10.24 -2.75 3.03
N LYS A 112 -11.51 -2.75 2.63
CA LYS A 112 -12.64 -2.70 3.57
C LYS A 112 -12.80 -3.99 4.37
N ASN A 113 -12.52 -5.11 3.70
CA ASN A 113 -12.64 -6.45 4.27
C ASN A 113 -11.26 -7.05 4.48
N GLN A 114 -11.16 -7.90 5.49
CA GLN A 114 -9.96 -8.66 5.78
C GLN A 114 -10.12 -10.09 5.28
N LYS A 115 -9.14 -10.58 4.50
CA LYS A 115 -9.09 -12.01 4.16
C LYS A 115 -8.73 -12.87 5.37
N VAL A 116 -7.80 -12.38 6.20
CA VAL A 116 -7.42 -12.98 7.48
C VAL A 116 -7.77 -12.00 8.59
N ASN A 117 -8.54 -12.44 9.58
CA ASN A 117 -8.98 -11.58 10.67
C ASN A 117 -7.78 -10.93 11.39
N GLY A 118 -7.85 -9.62 11.61
CA GLY A 118 -6.75 -8.85 12.21
C GLY A 118 -5.59 -8.49 11.26
N CYS A 119 -5.71 -8.80 9.96
CA CYS A 119 -4.76 -8.37 8.93
C CYS A 119 -5.41 -7.35 7.98
N TYR A 120 -5.01 -6.08 8.09
CA TYR A 120 -5.48 -5.01 7.20
C TYR A 120 -4.52 -4.80 6.04
N VAL A 121 -5.04 -4.82 4.82
CA VAL A 121 -4.26 -4.59 3.60
C VAL A 121 -4.35 -3.12 3.20
N THR A 122 -3.22 -2.45 3.16
CA THR A 122 -3.06 -1.11 2.60
C THR A 122 -2.13 -1.17 1.40
N ILE A 123 -2.49 -0.52 0.30
CA ILE A 123 -1.67 -0.44 -0.90
C ILE A 123 -1.54 1.02 -1.32
N PHE A 124 -0.31 1.47 -1.51
CA PHE A 124 -0.01 2.78 -2.06
C PHE A 124 0.65 2.61 -3.42
N PHE A 125 0.11 3.27 -4.46
CA PHE A 125 0.67 3.18 -5.80
C PHE A 125 0.65 4.53 -6.54
N SER A 126 1.52 4.66 -7.54
CA SER A 126 1.63 5.87 -8.36
C SER A 126 1.32 5.61 -9.83
N GLU A 127 0.78 6.63 -10.50
CA GLU A 127 0.47 6.67 -11.92
C GLU A 127 1.01 7.94 -12.56
N GLU A 128 1.41 7.85 -13.83
CA GLU A 128 1.81 9.02 -14.62
C GLU A 128 0.61 9.90 -15.03
N LYS A 129 -0.60 9.33 -15.02
CA LYS A 129 -1.85 9.99 -15.41
C LYS A 129 -2.96 9.63 -14.44
N GLU A 130 -3.93 10.52 -14.30
CA GLU A 130 -5.13 10.22 -13.54
C GLU A 130 -5.87 9.04 -14.17
N LEU A 131 -6.16 8.03 -13.36
CA LEU A 131 -7.03 6.93 -13.76
C LEU A 131 -8.48 7.38 -13.78
N SER A 132 -9.23 6.94 -14.80
CA SER A 132 -10.69 6.96 -14.74
C SER A 132 -11.18 6.08 -13.59
N GLU A 133 -12.40 6.31 -13.14
CA GLU A 133 -13.01 5.50 -12.07
C GLU A 133 -13.01 4.00 -12.41
N GLU A 134 -13.34 3.64 -13.64
CA GLU A 134 -13.31 2.26 -14.14
C GLU A 134 -11.90 1.65 -14.04
N ASN A 135 -10.90 2.30 -14.63
CA ASN A 135 -9.51 1.81 -14.61
C ASN A 135 -8.95 1.75 -13.17
N LEU A 136 -9.35 2.69 -12.32
CA LEU A 136 -8.97 2.70 -10.91
C LEU A 136 -9.58 1.49 -10.19
N ASN A 137 -10.86 1.19 -10.40
CA ASN A 137 -11.53 0.05 -9.80
C ASN A 137 -10.90 -1.28 -10.26
N GLU A 138 -10.65 -1.46 -11.56
CA GLU A 138 -9.98 -2.65 -12.09
C GLU A 138 -8.58 -2.84 -11.49
N LYS A 139 -7.81 -1.75 -11.37
CA LYS A 139 -6.47 -1.79 -10.78
C LYS A 139 -6.52 -2.14 -9.29
N ILE A 140 -7.46 -1.56 -8.54
CA ILE A 140 -7.68 -1.87 -7.13
C ILE A 140 -8.00 -3.36 -6.95
N ASP A 141 -8.91 -3.91 -7.76
CA ASP A 141 -9.27 -5.32 -7.70
C ASP A 141 -8.07 -6.21 -8.00
N SER A 142 -7.30 -5.90 -9.06
CA SER A 142 -6.10 -6.66 -9.41
C SER A 142 -5.06 -6.64 -8.28
N LEU A 143 -4.77 -5.46 -7.71
CA LEU A 143 -3.76 -5.31 -6.66
C LEU A 143 -4.18 -5.99 -5.36
N LEU A 144 -5.45 -5.84 -4.96
CA LEU A 144 -5.97 -6.52 -3.77
C LEU A 144 -5.97 -8.03 -3.95
N ASN A 145 -6.42 -8.56 -5.10
CA ASN A 145 -6.40 -9.99 -5.37
C ASN A 145 -4.97 -10.56 -5.34
N GLU A 146 -3.99 -9.85 -5.92
CA GLU A 146 -2.58 -10.25 -5.86
C GLU A 146 -2.11 -10.30 -4.40
N VAL A 147 -2.26 -9.21 -3.64
CA VAL A 147 -1.77 -9.13 -2.26
C VAL A 147 -2.48 -10.13 -1.34
N GLU A 148 -3.79 -10.24 -1.45
CA GLU A 148 -4.60 -11.19 -0.68
C GLU A 148 -4.25 -12.63 -1.03
N SER A 149 -3.73 -12.95 -2.22
CA SER A 149 -3.29 -14.31 -2.55
C SER A 149 -2.13 -14.79 -1.67
N PHE A 150 -1.35 -13.88 -1.08
CA PHE A 150 -0.27 -14.19 -0.16
C PHE A 150 -0.75 -14.38 1.30
N LEU A 151 -2.04 -14.18 1.58
CA LEU A 151 -2.63 -14.41 2.89
C LEU A 151 -3.32 -15.79 2.90
N LYS A 152 -2.87 -16.69 3.76
CA LYS A 152 -3.32 -18.09 3.88
C LYS A 152 -4.41 -18.28 4.91
#